data_AF-A0A512JJ40-F1
#
_entry.id   AF-A0A512JJ40-F1
#
_cell.length_a   1.000
_cell.length_b   1.000
_cell.length_c   1.000
_cell.angle_alpha   90.00
_cell.angle_beta   90.00
_cell.angle_gamma   90.00
#
_symmetry.space_group_name_H-M   'P 1'
#
loop_
_entity.id
_entity.type
_entity.pdbx_description
1 polymer ?
#
loop_
_entity_poly.entity_id
_entity_poly.type
_entity_poly.pdbx_seq_one_letter_code
_entity_poly.pdbx_strand_id
1 'polypeptide(L)'
;MSSEGTAPAAPLHLRELLVELGDLKRVRSAGRTGSIAERLFAQGWGALTGGASPETVAFQVTANAVAATRLCDIDGAFLNAAGLDDEQASAVLVAGFDAVTEHVDHVLRERLRSHLEAPVAALPVGMVPDFVAAQAGQPRAGVTCPGKPRILLEPPENHAEHCLIVAVYGVVLSPFYRADPAVVFLASMAHHFHNALMPDAGFTGEMLLGDHLWPIVERCSERALNELEPGLRETVRRARAILPDDATAEGRAFHAADSIDRVLQIAQHLRAASLTMDTVLGEMELVHAGPVKDFQDRVLRDMRIP
;
A
#
# COMPACT_ATOMS: atom_id res chain seq x y z
N MET A 1 -17.62 36.38 -17.14
CA MET A 1 -17.56 35.51 -15.94
C MET A 1 -16.36 34.61 -16.13
N SER A 2 -15.23 35.00 -15.55
CA SER A 2 -14.02 34.20 -15.57
C SER A 2 -14.28 32.93 -14.78
N SER A 3 -14.09 31.76 -15.38
CA SER A 3 -14.10 30.49 -14.66
C SER A 3 -12.93 30.53 -13.67
N GLU A 4 -13.22 30.70 -12.38
CA GLU A 4 -12.27 30.34 -11.34
C GLU A 4 -11.85 28.90 -11.58
N GLY A 5 -10.61 28.70 -12.02
CA GLY A 5 -10.04 27.37 -12.14
C GLY A 5 -10.03 26.76 -10.75
N THR A 6 -10.88 25.76 -10.52
CA THR A 6 -10.90 25.00 -9.27
C THR A 6 -9.49 24.47 -9.00
N ALA A 7 -8.95 24.77 -7.82
CA ALA A 7 -7.66 24.25 -7.39
C ALA A 7 -7.64 22.71 -7.51
N PRO A 8 -6.48 22.11 -7.85
CA PRO A 8 -6.40 20.66 -7.99
C PRO A 8 -6.78 19.98 -6.67
N ALA A 9 -7.55 18.89 -6.75
CA ALA A 9 -7.95 18.10 -5.60
C ALA A 9 -6.95 16.99 -5.24
N ALA A 10 -5.96 16.72 -6.11
CA ALA A 10 -4.92 15.73 -5.92
C ALA A 10 -3.64 16.08 -6.72
N PRO A 11 -2.45 15.66 -6.26
CA PRO A 11 -1.16 15.93 -6.91
C PRO A 11 -0.89 14.96 -8.08
N LEU A 12 -1.19 15.38 -9.32
CA LEU A 12 -1.04 14.54 -10.52
C LEU A 12 0.38 13.96 -10.71
N HIS A 13 1.42 14.69 -10.33
CA HIS A 13 2.82 14.27 -10.46
C HIS A 13 3.18 13.04 -9.61
N LEU A 14 2.37 12.68 -8.61
CA LEU A 14 2.57 11.47 -7.81
C LEU A 14 1.95 10.22 -8.42
N ARG A 15 1.18 10.33 -9.52
CA ARG A 15 0.40 9.23 -10.08
C ARG A 15 1.23 7.97 -10.36
N GLU A 16 2.41 8.13 -10.96
CA GLU A 16 3.26 6.99 -11.34
C GLU A 16 3.79 6.24 -10.12
N LEU A 17 4.29 6.96 -9.12
CA LEU A 17 4.70 6.38 -7.85
C LEU A 17 3.55 5.63 -7.17
N LEU A 18 2.35 6.22 -7.12
CA LEU A 18 1.19 5.57 -6.52
C LEU A 18 0.85 4.28 -7.28
N VAL A 19 0.89 4.30 -8.62
CA VAL A 19 0.71 3.09 -9.44
C VAL A 19 1.70 1.99 -9.05
N GLU A 20 2.99 2.29 -8.94
CA GLU A 20 4.02 1.30 -8.60
C GLU A 20 3.86 0.76 -7.17
N LEU A 21 3.55 1.63 -6.21
CA LEU A 21 3.24 1.23 -4.84
C LEU A 21 2.04 0.27 -4.78
N GLY A 22 1.03 0.49 -5.62
CA GLY A 22 -0.14 -0.40 -5.71
C GLY A 22 0.20 -1.82 -6.22
N ASP A 23 1.28 -1.97 -6.99
CA ASP A 23 1.71 -3.27 -7.49
C ASP A 23 2.29 -4.17 -6.37
N LEU A 24 2.71 -3.60 -5.23
CA LEU A 24 3.20 -4.36 -4.06
C LEU A 24 2.16 -5.31 -3.44
N LYS A 25 0.86 -5.10 -3.74
CA LYS A 25 -0.23 -6.03 -3.39
C LYS A 25 -0.13 -7.37 -4.12
N ARG A 26 0.70 -7.47 -5.16
CA ARG A 26 0.81 -8.67 -6.02
C ARG A 26 2.21 -9.26 -6.06
N VAL A 27 3.21 -8.54 -5.57
CA VAL A 27 4.58 -9.04 -5.50
C VAL A 27 4.68 -10.07 -4.37
N ARG A 28 4.99 -11.31 -4.75
CA ARG A 28 5.16 -12.46 -3.84
C ARG A 28 6.51 -13.10 -4.10
N SER A 29 7.13 -13.63 -3.05
CA SER A 29 8.42 -14.29 -3.14
C SER A 29 8.40 -15.69 -2.55
N ALA A 30 9.20 -16.58 -3.12
CA ALA A 30 9.35 -17.94 -2.62
C ALA A 30 9.79 -17.93 -1.15
N GLY A 31 9.18 -18.80 -0.33
CA GLY A 31 9.50 -18.92 1.10
C GLY A 31 8.92 -17.82 1.99
N ARG A 32 8.18 -16.85 1.43
CA ARG A 32 7.50 -15.79 2.18
C ARG A 32 5.99 -15.87 1.94
N THR A 33 5.20 -15.90 3.02
CA THR A 33 3.73 -15.85 2.91
C THR A 33 3.26 -14.45 2.54
N GLY A 34 2.18 -14.38 1.76
CA GLY A 34 1.52 -13.13 1.39
C GLY A 34 2.27 -12.31 0.33
N SER A 35 1.70 -11.16 -0.01
CA SER A 35 2.38 -10.13 -0.80
C SER A 35 3.30 -9.27 0.06
N ILE A 36 4.13 -8.41 -0.57
CA ILE A 36 4.92 -7.40 0.16
C ILE A 36 3.98 -6.53 1.00
N ALA A 37 2.85 -6.10 0.44
CA ALA A 37 1.91 -5.26 1.18
C ALA A 37 1.30 -5.99 2.39
N GLU A 38 0.94 -7.26 2.26
CA GLU A 38 0.46 -8.05 3.40
C GLU A 38 1.50 -8.16 4.53
N ARG A 39 2.79 -8.38 4.18
CA ARG A 39 3.86 -8.49 5.17
C ARG A 39 4.16 -7.16 5.85
N LEU A 40 4.20 -6.07 5.10
CA LEU A 40 4.39 -4.73 5.65
C LEU A 40 3.21 -4.32 6.55
N PHE A 41 1.98 -4.75 6.23
CA PHE A 41 0.83 -4.58 7.11
C PHE A 41 1.02 -5.29 8.46
N ALA A 42 1.42 -6.57 8.42
CA ALA A 42 1.70 -7.34 9.62
C ALA A 42 2.89 -6.79 10.42
N GLN A 43 3.96 -6.36 9.74
CA GLN A 43 5.12 -5.71 10.38
C GLN A 43 4.71 -4.40 11.06
N GLY A 44 3.88 -3.58 10.41
CA GLY A 44 3.38 -2.33 10.98
C GLY A 44 2.59 -2.57 12.27
N TRP A 45 1.65 -3.51 12.26
CA TRP A 45 0.90 -3.88 13.47
C TRP A 45 1.78 -4.51 14.54
N GLY A 46 2.69 -5.41 14.18
CA GLY A 46 3.66 -5.99 15.11
C GLY A 46 4.56 -4.94 15.76
N ALA A 47 4.94 -3.89 15.03
CA ALA A 47 5.70 -2.77 15.58
C ALA A 47 4.89 -1.92 16.55
N LEU A 48 3.63 -1.60 16.20
CA LEU A 48 2.73 -0.85 17.06
C LEU A 48 2.45 -1.60 18.37
N THR A 49 2.17 -2.91 18.32
CA THR A 49 1.98 -3.72 19.54
C THR A 49 3.27 -3.95 20.31
N GLY A 50 4.42 -3.88 19.63
CA GLY A 50 5.75 -3.85 20.25
C GLY A 50 6.09 -2.53 20.97
N GLY A 51 5.21 -1.53 20.87
CA GLY A 51 5.37 -0.23 21.53
C GLY A 51 6.08 0.83 20.68
N ALA A 52 6.29 0.60 19.39
CA ALA A 52 6.77 1.65 18.48
C ALA A 52 5.73 2.77 18.37
N SER A 53 6.20 4.01 18.22
CA SER A 53 5.28 5.14 18.02
C SER A 53 4.62 5.06 16.64
N PRO A 54 3.35 5.51 16.48
CA PRO A 54 2.70 5.57 15.17
C PRO A 54 3.50 6.34 14.12
N GLU A 55 4.17 7.42 14.52
CA GLU A 55 5.01 8.22 13.62
C GLU A 55 6.20 7.41 13.10
N THR A 56 6.93 6.73 13.99
CA THR A 56 8.07 5.89 13.61
C THR A 56 7.64 4.76 12.66
N VAL A 57 6.51 4.10 12.96
CA VAL A 57 5.98 3.02 12.11
C VAL A 57 5.54 3.57 10.76
N ALA A 58 4.82 4.70 10.73
CA ALA A 58 4.35 5.32 9.50
C ALA A 58 5.50 5.62 8.53
N PHE A 59 6.57 6.26 9.02
CA PHE A 59 7.71 6.60 8.18
C PHE A 59 8.54 5.38 7.79
N GLN A 60 8.83 4.46 8.71
CA GLN A 60 9.62 3.27 8.40
C GLN A 60 8.92 2.37 7.37
N VAL A 61 7.63 2.08 7.58
CA VAL A 61 6.85 1.23 6.68
C VAL A 61 6.68 1.88 5.32
N THR A 62 6.42 3.19 5.28
CA THR A 62 6.32 3.94 4.01
C THR A 62 7.66 3.95 3.27
N ALA A 63 8.78 4.19 3.96
CA ALA A 63 10.09 4.18 3.34
C ALA A 63 10.43 2.81 2.74
N ASN A 64 10.15 1.73 3.48
CA ASN A 64 10.32 0.35 3.00
C ASN A 64 9.42 0.06 1.78
N ALA A 65 8.15 0.49 1.81
CA ALA A 65 7.24 0.33 0.68
C ALA A 65 7.74 1.07 -0.57
N VAL A 66 8.20 2.31 -0.41
CA VAL A 66 8.75 3.11 -1.51
C VAL A 66 10.00 2.45 -2.10
N ALA A 67 10.94 1.99 -1.27
CA ALA A 67 12.11 1.26 -1.77
C ALA A 67 11.73 -0.05 -2.49
N ALA A 68 10.71 -0.75 -1.99
CA ALA A 68 10.21 -2.00 -2.56
C ALA A 68 9.58 -1.84 -3.95
N THR A 69 9.20 -0.63 -4.38
CA THR A 69 8.70 -0.39 -5.75
C THR A 69 9.71 -0.82 -6.82
N ARG A 70 11.01 -0.63 -6.55
CA ARG A 70 12.11 -1.05 -7.44
C ARG A 70 12.78 -2.33 -6.99
N LEU A 71 12.97 -2.48 -5.68
CA LEU A 71 13.70 -3.62 -5.12
C LEU A 71 12.83 -4.86 -4.92
N CYS A 72 11.50 -4.73 -5.03
CA CYS A 72 10.56 -5.78 -4.68
C CYS A 72 10.89 -6.33 -3.28
N ASP A 73 11.17 -7.63 -3.18
CA ASP A 73 11.44 -8.33 -1.93
C ASP A 73 12.91 -8.32 -1.51
N ILE A 74 13.76 -7.57 -2.21
CA ILE A 74 15.17 -7.34 -1.82
C ILE A 74 15.18 -6.31 -0.69
N ASP A 75 14.91 -6.78 0.53
CA ASP A 75 14.91 -6.00 1.76
C ASP A 75 16.25 -6.07 2.51
N GLY A 76 16.43 -5.28 3.56
CA GLY A 76 17.65 -5.27 4.37
C GLY A 76 17.99 -6.65 4.95
N ALA A 77 16.97 -7.42 5.37
CA ALA A 77 17.17 -8.77 5.88
C ALA A 77 17.74 -9.71 4.80
N PHE A 78 17.23 -9.64 3.58
CA PHE A 78 17.76 -10.40 2.45
C PHE A 78 19.20 -9.96 2.10
N LEU A 79 19.47 -8.66 2.02
CA LEU A 79 20.80 -8.12 1.69
C LEU A 79 21.85 -8.57 2.71
N ASN A 80 21.53 -8.47 4.00
CA ASN A 80 22.41 -8.94 5.08
C ASN A 80 22.62 -10.46 5.02
N ALA A 81 21.56 -11.24 4.75
CA ALA A 81 21.68 -12.69 4.57
C ALA A 81 22.51 -13.07 3.33
N ALA A 82 22.54 -12.20 2.31
CA ALA A 82 23.38 -12.34 1.12
C ALA A 82 24.85 -11.90 1.35
N GLY A 83 25.19 -11.42 2.55
CA GLY A 83 26.55 -11.10 2.96
C GLY A 83 26.94 -9.63 2.87
N LEU A 84 25.99 -8.72 2.65
CA LEU A 84 26.24 -7.28 2.79
C LEU A 84 26.26 -6.89 4.26
N ASP A 85 27.06 -5.89 4.60
CA ASP A 85 26.96 -5.21 5.89
C ASP A 85 25.82 -4.17 5.90
N ASP A 86 25.53 -3.61 7.08
CA ASP A 86 24.40 -2.69 7.27
C ASP A 86 24.55 -1.40 6.43
N GLU A 87 25.77 -0.91 6.21
CA GLU A 87 26.01 0.29 5.39
C GLU A 87 25.74 -0.01 3.90
N GLN A 88 26.21 -1.15 3.41
CA GLN A 88 25.98 -1.62 2.04
C GLN A 88 24.49 -1.90 1.79
N ALA A 89 23.82 -2.59 2.72
CA ALA A 89 22.40 -2.86 2.61
C ALA A 89 21.58 -1.57 2.60
N SER A 90 21.90 -0.64 3.51
CA SER A 90 21.30 0.70 3.55
C SER A 90 21.49 1.45 2.23
N ALA A 91 22.69 1.45 1.65
CA ALA A 91 22.97 2.11 0.38
C ALA A 91 22.10 1.57 -0.77
N VAL A 92 21.85 0.25 -0.81
CA VAL A 92 20.95 -0.37 -1.81
C VAL A 92 19.50 0.07 -1.59
N LEU A 93 19.01 0.05 -0.35
CA LEU A 93 17.64 0.47 -0.02
C LEU A 93 17.40 1.94 -0.36
N VAL A 94 18.34 2.82 -0.01
CA VAL A 94 18.32 4.25 -0.34
C VAL A 94 18.32 4.45 -1.86
N ALA A 95 19.14 3.71 -2.61
CA ALA A 95 19.15 3.80 -4.08
C ALA A 95 17.80 3.39 -4.69
N GLY A 96 17.17 2.33 -4.17
CA GLY A 96 15.82 1.93 -4.57
C GLY A 96 14.76 3.00 -4.28
N PHE A 97 14.86 3.65 -3.13
CA PHE A 97 13.99 4.77 -2.73
C PHE A 97 14.20 6.01 -3.60
N ASP A 98 15.45 6.42 -3.83
CA ASP A 98 15.78 7.62 -4.60
C ASP A 98 15.38 7.51 -6.07
N ALA A 99 15.32 6.29 -6.62
CA ALA A 99 14.91 6.02 -8.00
C ALA A 99 13.44 6.35 -8.32
N VAL A 100 12.58 6.57 -7.32
CA VAL A 100 11.13 6.81 -7.51
C VAL A 100 10.59 8.02 -6.74
N THR A 101 11.44 8.76 -6.02
CA THR A 101 11.00 9.82 -5.09
C THR A 101 11.22 11.24 -5.59
N GLU A 102 11.60 11.44 -6.87
CA GLU A 102 11.85 12.76 -7.45
C GLU A 102 10.70 13.75 -7.21
N HIS A 103 9.45 13.28 -7.31
CA HIS A 103 8.25 14.11 -7.18
C HIS A 103 7.62 14.11 -5.78
N VAL A 104 8.23 13.42 -4.81
CA VAL A 104 7.76 13.44 -3.42
C VAL A 104 8.19 14.77 -2.78
N ASP A 105 7.32 15.35 -1.94
CA ASP A 105 7.65 16.55 -1.17
C ASP A 105 9.01 16.41 -0.49
N HIS A 106 9.88 17.40 -0.64
CA HIS A 106 11.27 17.32 -0.21
C HIS A 106 11.40 17.05 1.30
N VAL A 107 10.56 17.65 2.14
CA VAL A 107 10.63 17.45 3.60
C VAL A 107 10.21 16.04 3.95
N LEU A 108 9.13 15.54 3.36
CA LEU A 108 8.70 14.16 3.55
C LEU A 108 9.76 13.17 3.03
N ARG A 109 10.32 13.43 1.84
CA ARG A 109 11.34 12.61 1.21
C ARG A 109 12.55 12.43 2.12
N GLU A 110 13.11 13.51 2.64
CA GLU A 110 14.27 13.44 3.54
C GLU A 110 13.96 12.66 4.82
N ARG A 111 12.77 12.85 5.40
CA ARG A 111 12.34 12.08 6.59
C ARG A 111 12.24 10.59 6.28
N LEU A 112 11.57 10.21 5.19
CA LEU A 112 11.47 8.80 4.77
C LEU A 112 12.85 8.21 4.45
N ARG A 113 13.70 8.94 3.74
CA ARG A 113 15.04 8.50 3.37
C ARG A 113 15.89 8.19 4.61
N SER A 114 15.81 9.03 5.65
CA SER A 114 16.54 8.81 6.92
C SER A 114 16.18 7.50 7.64
N HIS A 115 14.98 6.95 7.38
CA HIS A 115 14.57 5.64 7.92
C HIS A 115 15.19 4.44 7.18
N LEU A 116 15.90 4.67 6.08
CA LEU A 116 16.65 3.65 5.35
C LEU A 116 18.17 3.75 5.60
N GLU A 117 18.63 4.84 6.22
CA GLU A 117 20.04 5.10 6.47
C GLU A 117 20.57 4.35 7.70
N ALA A 118 21.77 3.78 7.57
CA ALA A 118 22.43 3.08 8.67
C ALA A 118 22.87 4.04 9.80
N PRO A 119 22.80 3.62 11.08
CA PRO A 119 22.23 2.36 11.54
C PRO A 119 20.70 2.41 11.55
N VAL A 120 20.05 1.48 10.83
CA VAL A 120 18.59 1.36 10.85
C VAL A 120 18.20 0.69 12.16
N ALA A 121 17.57 1.44 13.06
CA ALA A 121 17.06 0.88 14.30
C ALA A 121 15.95 -0.14 13.99
N ALA A 122 16.15 -1.39 14.41
CA ALA A 122 15.11 -2.40 14.29
C ALA A 122 13.87 -1.98 15.09
N LEU A 123 12.69 -2.04 14.45
CA LEU A 123 11.43 -1.80 15.16
C LEU A 123 11.24 -2.90 16.22
N PRO A 124 10.75 -2.54 17.42
CA PRO A 124 10.35 -3.56 18.39
C PRO A 124 9.28 -4.46 17.78
N VAL A 125 9.29 -5.74 18.09
CA VAL A 125 8.33 -6.70 17.55
C VAL A 125 7.46 -7.21 18.70
N GLY A 126 6.18 -6.82 18.68
CA GLY A 126 5.15 -7.32 19.58
C GLY A 126 4.37 -8.48 18.96
N MET A 127 3.38 -8.96 19.71
CA MET A 127 2.43 -9.96 19.21
C MET A 127 1.57 -9.34 18.10
N VAL A 128 1.49 -10.01 16.95
CA VAL A 128 0.63 -9.59 15.85
C VAL A 128 -0.82 -9.96 16.20
N PRO A 129 -1.78 -9.01 16.21
CA PRO A 129 -3.19 -9.30 16.50
C PRO A 129 -3.82 -10.28 15.49
N ASP A 130 -4.82 -11.04 15.92
CA ASP A 130 -5.51 -12.04 15.08
C ASP A 130 -6.26 -11.37 13.92
N PHE A 131 -6.77 -10.15 14.12
CA PHE A 131 -7.43 -9.39 13.05
C PHE A 131 -6.51 -9.16 11.84
N VAL A 132 -5.19 -9.17 12.02
CA VAL A 132 -4.22 -8.96 10.92
C VAL A 132 -4.28 -10.13 9.95
N ALA A 133 -4.20 -11.36 10.47
CA ALA A 133 -4.32 -12.57 9.67
C ALA A 133 -5.73 -12.70 9.06
N ALA A 134 -6.77 -12.29 9.80
CA ALA A 134 -8.14 -12.30 9.29
C ALA A 134 -8.32 -11.35 8.09
N GLN A 135 -7.77 -10.13 8.15
CA GLN A 135 -7.82 -9.18 7.02
C GLN A 135 -6.99 -9.64 5.82
N ALA A 136 -5.85 -10.29 6.04
CA ALA A 136 -5.05 -10.90 4.97
C ALA A 136 -5.81 -12.05 4.29
N GLY A 137 -6.58 -12.83 5.04
CA GLY A 137 -7.40 -13.92 4.52
C GLY A 137 -8.73 -13.48 3.89
N GLN A 138 -9.17 -12.23 4.13
CA GLN A 138 -10.45 -11.72 3.64
C GLN A 138 -10.25 -10.97 2.30
N PRO A 139 -10.74 -11.51 1.18
CA PRO A 139 -10.72 -10.79 -0.10
C PRO A 139 -11.72 -9.63 -0.07
N ARG A 140 -11.40 -8.56 -0.80
CA ARG A 140 -12.34 -7.48 -1.10
C ARG A 140 -13.44 -7.94 -2.05
N ALA A 141 -14.58 -7.25 -2.02
CA ALA A 141 -15.79 -7.62 -2.77
C ALA A 141 -15.69 -7.51 -4.31
N GLY A 142 -14.60 -6.96 -4.85
CA GLY A 142 -14.47 -6.63 -6.28
C GLY A 142 -15.33 -5.43 -6.70
N VAL A 143 -15.63 -5.32 -8.00
CA VAL A 143 -16.45 -4.22 -8.52
C VAL A 143 -17.93 -4.56 -8.30
N THR A 144 -18.57 -3.77 -7.45
CA THR A 144 -19.99 -3.93 -7.10
C THR A 144 -20.80 -2.70 -7.49
N CYS A 145 -22.02 -2.93 -7.98
CA CYS A 145 -22.95 -1.88 -8.35
C CYS A 145 -24.38 -2.40 -8.13
N PRO A 146 -25.20 -1.73 -7.31
CA PRO A 146 -26.59 -2.12 -7.08
C PRO A 146 -27.34 -2.36 -8.39
N GLY A 147 -28.03 -3.50 -8.47
CA GLY A 147 -28.77 -3.91 -9.67
C GLY A 147 -27.93 -4.48 -10.82
N LYS A 148 -26.60 -4.66 -10.64
CA LYS A 148 -25.73 -5.30 -11.64
C LYS A 148 -25.01 -6.53 -11.07
N PRO A 149 -24.70 -7.54 -11.89
CA PRO A 149 -23.77 -8.59 -11.51
C PRO A 149 -22.41 -8.01 -11.13
N ARG A 150 -21.78 -8.55 -10.08
CA ARG A 150 -20.43 -8.15 -9.67
C ARG A 150 -19.37 -8.65 -10.65
N ILE A 151 -18.26 -7.92 -10.72
CA ILE A 151 -17.05 -8.36 -11.43
C ILE A 151 -16.01 -8.78 -10.39
N LEU A 152 -15.59 -10.04 -10.48
CA LEU A 152 -14.51 -10.61 -9.69
C LEU A 152 -13.23 -10.63 -10.54
N LEU A 153 -12.13 -10.16 -9.95
CA LEU A 153 -10.82 -10.10 -10.59
C LEU A 153 -9.85 -10.93 -9.73
N GLU A 154 -9.14 -11.85 -10.38
CA GLU A 154 -8.22 -12.79 -9.72
C GLU A 154 -6.77 -12.47 -10.10
N PRO A 155 -5.80 -12.57 -9.17
CA PRO A 155 -6.03 -12.76 -7.73
C PRO A 155 -6.70 -11.53 -7.10
N PRO A 156 -7.60 -11.70 -6.10
CA PRO A 156 -8.26 -10.59 -5.44
C PRO A 156 -7.26 -9.87 -4.55
N GLU A 157 -7.46 -8.56 -4.40
CA GLU A 157 -6.89 -7.80 -3.30
C GLU A 157 -7.57 -8.22 -1.98
N ASN A 158 -6.78 -8.39 -0.94
CA ASN A 158 -7.28 -8.59 0.43
C ASN A 158 -7.31 -7.27 1.24
N HIS A 159 -7.94 -7.28 2.42
CA HIS A 159 -8.05 -6.06 3.23
C HIS A 159 -6.73 -5.60 3.84
N ALA A 160 -5.80 -6.51 4.14
CA ALA A 160 -4.48 -6.14 4.66
C ALA A 160 -3.67 -5.35 3.62
N GLU A 161 -3.64 -5.84 2.38
CA GLU A 161 -3.02 -5.20 1.23
C GLU A 161 -3.59 -3.80 0.99
N HIS A 162 -4.92 -3.71 0.91
CA HIS A 162 -5.61 -2.45 0.72
C HIS A 162 -5.33 -1.45 1.85
N CYS A 163 -5.50 -1.87 3.11
CA CYS A 163 -5.26 -1.01 4.28
C CYS A 163 -3.83 -0.45 4.29
N LEU A 164 -2.84 -1.29 3.99
CA LEU A 164 -1.46 -0.82 3.92
C LEU A 164 -1.27 0.20 2.80
N ILE A 165 -1.69 -0.12 1.56
CA ILE A 165 -1.44 0.79 0.44
C ILE A 165 -2.15 2.12 0.64
N VAL A 166 -3.37 2.13 1.19
CA VAL A 166 -4.05 3.36 1.60
C VAL A 166 -3.27 4.12 2.68
N ALA A 167 -2.65 3.43 3.63
CA ALA A 167 -1.81 4.07 4.64
C ALA A 167 -0.56 4.72 4.04
N VAL A 168 0.13 4.01 3.14
CA VAL A 168 1.33 4.49 2.44
C VAL A 168 1.00 5.66 1.51
N TYR A 169 -0.06 5.55 0.72
CA TYR A 169 -0.58 6.65 -0.10
C TYR A 169 -0.92 7.86 0.76
N GLY A 170 -1.59 7.64 1.89
CA GLY A 170 -1.94 8.68 2.83
C GLY A 170 -0.73 9.47 3.31
N VAL A 171 0.35 8.79 3.72
CA VAL A 171 1.61 9.43 4.11
C VAL A 171 2.21 10.24 2.96
N VAL A 172 2.31 9.66 1.76
CA VAL A 172 2.87 10.31 0.57
C VAL A 172 2.06 11.55 0.16
N LEU A 173 0.74 11.51 0.33
CA LEU A 173 -0.19 12.59 -0.01
C LEU A 173 -0.31 13.66 1.09
N SER A 174 0.05 13.36 2.34
CA SER A 174 -0.11 14.28 3.48
C SER A 174 0.42 15.69 3.26
N PRO A 175 1.62 15.92 2.67
CA PRO A 175 2.12 17.27 2.41
C PRO A 175 1.18 18.13 1.54
N PHE A 176 0.52 17.53 0.55
CA PHE A 176 -0.42 18.22 -0.33
C PHE A 176 -1.65 18.72 0.44
N TYR A 177 -2.17 17.91 1.36
CA TYR A 177 -3.34 18.25 2.17
C TYR A 177 -3.00 19.02 3.45
N ARG A 178 -1.70 19.13 3.79
CA ARG A 178 -1.18 19.63 5.08
C ARG A 178 -1.68 18.79 6.27
N ALA A 179 -1.73 17.49 6.07
CA ALA A 179 -2.17 16.53 7.08
C ALA A 179 -1.00 16.02 7.93
N ASP A 180 -1.30 15.57 9.15
CA ASP A 180 -0.36 14.74 9.91
C ASP A 180 -0.26 13.32 9.31
N PRO A 181 0.91 12.93 8.74
CA PRO A 181 1.09 11.60 8.15
C PRO A 181 0.93 10.45 9.15
N ALA A 182 1.26 10.64 10.43
CA ALA A 182 1.15 9.58 11.43
C ALA A 182 -0.31 9.27 11.75
N VAL A 183 -1.16 10.30 11.85
CA VAL A 183 -2.60 10.16 12.07
C VAL A 183 -3.26 9.49 10.86
N VAL A 184 -2.96 9.96 9.66
CA VAL A 184 -3.49 9.37 8.41
C VAL A 184 -3.07 7.91 8.29
N PHE A 185 -1.79 7.59 8.50
CA PHE A 185 -1.29 6.23 8.45
C PHE A 185 -2.03 5.32 9.42
N LEU A 186 -2.16 5.70 10.69
CA LEU A 186 -2.80 4.86 11.70
C LEU A 186 -4.30 4.69 11.44
N ALA A 187 -4.99 5.74 10.99
CA ALA A 187 -6.39 5.66 10.60
C ALA A 187 -6.59 4.71 9.41
N SER A 188 -5.74 4.82 8.38
CA SER A 188 -5.75 3.95 7.20
C SER A 188 -5.41 2.50 7.54
N MET A 189 -4.46 2.23 8.45
CA MET A 189 -4.19 0.85 8.88
C MET A 189 -5.41 0.20 9.56
N ALA A 190 -6.31 1.00 10.14
CA ALA A 190 -7.44 0.54 10.94
C ALA A 190 -8.83 0.73 10.29
N HIS A 191 -8.92 1.28 9.08
CA HIS A 191 -10.20 1.70 8.52
C HIS A 191 -11.14 0.53 8.16
N HIS A 192 -10.61 -0.64 7.82
CA HIS A 192 -11.37 -1.88 7.59
C HIS A 192 -11.34 -2.87 8.76
N PHE A 193 -11.17 -2.41 10.01
CA PHE A 193 -11.24 -3.29 11.19
C PHE A 193 -12.47 -4.19 11.22
N HIS A 194 -13.63 -3.69 10.78
CA HIS A 194 -14.83 -4.49 10.70
C HIS A 194 -14.69 -5.72 9.78
N ASN A 195 -13.88 -5.66 8.71
CA ASN A 195 -13.69 -6.77 7.78
C ASN A 195 -12.82 -7.92 8.29
N ALA A 196 -12.21 -7.78 9.48
CA ALA A 196 -11.63 -8.93 10.16
C ALA A 196 -12.70 -9.98 10.55
N LEU A 197 -13.96 -9.56 10.67
CA LEU A 197 -15.08 -10.42 11.09
C LEU A 197 -16.28 -10.37 10.14
N MET A 198 -16.49 -9.23 9.48
CA MET A 198 -17.59 -9.02 8.53
C MET A 198 -17.10 -9.30 7.10
N PRO A 199 -17.60 -10.35 6.42
CA PRO A 199 -17.26 -10.58 5.03
C PRO A 199 -17.62 -9.38 4.15
N ASP A 200 -16.73 -9.02 3.22
CA ASP A 200 -16.96 -7.88 2.33
C ASP A 200 -17.97 -8.23 1.24
N ALA A 201 -19.19 -7.72 1.42
CA ALA A 201 -20.29 -7.87 0.48
C ALA A 201 -20.30 -6.76 -0.61
N GLY A 202 -19.46 -5.74 -0.46
CA GLY A 202 -19.42 -4.55 -1.29
C GLY A 202 -20.71 -3.73 -1.24
N PHE A 203 -20.79 -2.72 -2.11
CA PHE A 203 -21.83 -1.69 -2.05
C PHE A 203 -23.26 -2.26 -2.16
N THR A 204 -23.45 -3.31 -2.97
CA THR A 204 -24.77 -3.97 -3.07
C THR A 204 -25.18 -4.64 -1.76
N GLY A 205 -24.25 -5.30 -1.06
CA GLY A 205 -24.54 -5.91 0.23
C GLY A 205 -24.80 -4.88 1.32
N GLU A 206 -24.01 -3.80 1.34
CA GLU A 206 -24.22 -2.65 2.24
C GLU A 206 -25.63 -2.05 2.09
N MET A 207 -26.09 -1.84 0.86
CA MET A 207 -27.45 -1.35 0.60
C MET A 207 -28.53 -2.29 1.11
N LEU A 208 -28.33 -3.61 1.00
CA LEU A 208 -29.28 -4.61 1.47
C LEU A 208 -29.31 -4.73 3.00
N LEU A 209 -28.19 -4.46 3.67
CA LEU A 209 -28.12 -4.42 5.13
C LEU A 209 -28.89 -3.23 5.71
N GLY A 210 -29.01 -2.13 4.96
CA GLY A 210 -29.80 -0.95 5.35
C GLY A 210 -29.42 -0.44 6.75
N ASP A 211 -30.44 -0.23 7.59
CA ASP A 211 -30.27 0.27 8.97
C ASP A 211 -29.43 -0.65 9.86
N HIS A 212 -29.22 -1.92 9.46
CA HIS A 212 -28.38 -2.85 10.21
C HIS A 212 -26.88 -2.71 9.93
N LEU A 213 -26.47 -2.02 8.85
CA LEU A 213 -25.08 -1.93 8.44
C LEU A 213 -24.18 -1.33 9.52
N TRP A 214 -24.47 -0.10 9.95
CA TRP A 214 -23.61 0.63 10.89
C TRP A 214 -23.49 -0.05 12.26
N PRO A 215 -24.58 -0.58 12.88
CA PRO A 215 -24.46 -1.36 14.11
C PRO A 215 -23.61 -2.64 13.97
N ILE A 216 -23.56 -3.27 12.78
CA ILE A 216 -22.69 -4.43 12.53
C ILE A 216 -21.23 -3.97 12.38
N VAL A 217 -20.99 -2.95 11.56
CA VAL A 217 -19.65 -2.36 11.35
C VAL A 217 -19.03 -1.91 12.67
N GLU A 218 -19.79 -1.25 13.53
CA GLU A 218 -19.34 -0.81 14.85
C GLU A 218 -18.94 -2.00 15.73
N ARG A 219 -19.81 -3.00 15.90
CA ARG A 219 -19.53 -4.18 16.74
C ARG A 219 -18.33 -4.99 16.22
N CYS A 220 -18.20 -5.14 14.91
CA CYS A 220 -17.06 -5.84 14.33
C CYS A 220 -15.76 -5.03 14.50
N SER A 221 -15.81 -3.71 14.30
CA SER A 221 -14.66 -2.83 14.55
C SER A 221 -14.20 -2.87 16.00
N GLU A 222 -15.15 -2.82 16.94
CA GLU A 222 -14.85 -2.87 18.37
C GLU A 222 -14.22 -4.19 18.81
N ARG A 223 -14.57 -5.32 18.16
CA ARG A 223 -13.92 -6.60 18.42
C ARG A 223 -12.44 -6.59 18.02
N ALA A 224 -12.11 -6.07 16.83
CA ALA A 224 -10.71 -5.92 16.42
C ALA A 224 -9.94 -4.96 17.34
N LEU A 225 -10.56 -3.84 17.74
CA LEU A 225 -9.99 -2.91 18.73
C LEU A 225 -9.71 -3.59 20.09
N ASN A 226 -10.55 -4.55 20.49
CA ASN A 226 -10.40 -5.24 21.77
C ASN A 226 -9.18 -6.18 21.84
N GLU A 227 -8.56 -6.50 20.70
CA GLU A 227 -7.29 -7.25 20.65
C GLU A 227 -6.08 -6.36 20.98
N LEU A 228 -6.23 -5.04 20.95
CA LEU A 228 -5.15 -4.09 21.24
C LEU A 228 -5.09 -3.74 22.72
N GLU A 229 -3.88 -3.55 23.25
CA GLU A 229 -3.65 -3.02 24.59
C GLU A 229 -4.30 -1.63 24.78
N PRO A 230 -4.77 -1.27 26.00
CA PRO A 230 -5.60 -0.08 26.21
C PRO A 230 -5.04 1.23 25.65
N GLY A 231 -3.73 1.46 25.79
CA GLY A 231 -3.08 2.68 25.30
C GLY A 231 -3.05 2.78 23.77
N LEU A 232 -2.70 1.69 23.09
CA LEU A 232 -2.70 1.63 21.63
C LEU A 232 -4.14 1.67 21.08
N ARG A 233 -5.06 0.95 21.71
CA ARG A 233 -6.49 0.95 21.36
C ARG A 233 -7.06 2.36 21.33
N GLU A 234 -6.79 3.14 22.37
CA GLU A 234 -7.26 4.52 22.47
C GLU A 234 -6.60 5.42 21.42
N THR A 235 -5.31 5.23 21.16
CA THR A 235 -4.59 5.95 20.10
C THR A 235 -5.21 5.68 18.72
N VAL A 236 -5.52 4.42 18.42
CA VAL A 236 -6.19 4.00 17.17
C VAL A 236 -7.59 4.59 17.09
N ARG A 237 -8.38 4.56 18.17
CA ARG A 237 -9.72 5.17 18.19
C ARG A 237 -9.68 6.66 17.85
N ARG A 238 -8.72 7.41 18.42
CA ARG A 238 -8.55 8.83 18.09
C ARG A 238 -8.16 9.05 16.63
N ALA A 239 -7.24 8.26 16.09
CA ALA A 239 -6.87 8.36 14.68
C ALA A 239 -8.07 8.08 13.76
N ARG A 240 -8.88 7.05 14.08
CA ARG A 240 -10.09 6.69 13.32
C ARG A 240 -11.18 7.77 13.33
N ALA A 241 -11.08 8.80 14.16
CA ALA A 241 -12.03 9.91 14.16
C ALA A 241 -12.03 10.74 12.86
N ILE A 242 -10.99 10.59 12.01
CA ILE A 242 -10.91 11.27 10.70
C ILE A 242 -11.69 10.56 9.59
N LEU A 243 -12.11 9.30 9.80
CA LEU A 243 -12.71 8.45 8.76
C LEU A 243 -14.12 8.86 8.28
N PRO A 244 -14.98 9.52 9.09
CA PRO A 244 -16.35 9.80 8.68
C PRO A 244 -16.51 10.84 7.56
N ASP A 245 -15.60 11.80 7.43
CA ASP A 245 -15.72 12.92 6.48
C ASP A 245 -14.37 13.57 6.11
N ASP A 246 -14.40 14.48 5.13
CA ASP A 246 -13.24 15.19 4.59
C ASP A 246 -13.08 16.63 5.15
N ALA A 247 -13.67 16.93 6.31
CA ALA A 247 -13.61 18.26 6.90
C ALA A 247 -12.19 18.63 7.38
N THR A 248 -11.39 17.63 7.78
CA THR A 248 -10.00 17.81 8.25
C THR A 248 -8.98 17.58 7.13
N ALA A 249 -7.75 18.05 7.33
CA ALA A 249 -6.65 17.78 6.39
C ALA A 249 -6.37 16.28 6.29
N GLU A 250 -6.38 15.61 7.44
CA GLU A 250 -6.19 14.18 7.57
C GLU A 250 -7.31 13.40 6.88
N GLY A 251 -8.57 13.79 7.06
CA GLY A 251 -9.72 13.18 6.39
C GLY A 251 -9.61 13.28 4.86
N ARG A 252 -9.22 14.45 4.33
CA ARG A 252 -8.95 14.61 2.88
C ARG A 252 -7.83 13.71 2.39
N ALA A 253 -6.71 13.62 3.12
CA ALA A 253 -5.59 12.77 2.75
C ALA A 253 -5.99 11.28 2.75
N PHE A 254 -6.73 10.84 3.76
CA PHE A 254 -7.27 9.48 3.84
C PHE A 254 -8.23 9.17 2.69
N HIS A 255 -9.24 10.01 2.46
CA HIS A 255 -10.24 9.77 1.40
C HIS A 255 -9.65 9.83 0.00
N ALA A 256 -8.64 10.68 -0.23
CA ALA A 256 -7.88 10.70 -1.47
C ALA A 256 -7.12 9.38 -1.66
N ALA A 257 -6.42 8.90 -0.63
CA ALA A 257 -5.69 7.64 -0.66
C ALA A 257 -6.61 6.44 -0.94
N ASP A 258 -7.72 6.29 -0.20
CA ASP A 258 -8.70 5.20 -0.42
C ASP A 258 -9.30 5.23 -1.83
N SER A 259 -9.70 6.41 -2.29
CA SER A 259 -10.30 6.57 -3.62
C SER A 259 -9.31 6.24 -4.73
N ILE A 260 -8.06 6.71 -4.62
CA ILE A 260 -7.02 6.45 -5.60
C ILE A 260 -6.71 4.95 -5.63
N ASP A 261 -6.48 4.31 -4.48
CA ASP A 261 -6.17 2.88 -4.41
C ASP A 261 -7.27 2.02 -5.06
N ARG A 262 -8.54 2.27 -4.72
CA ARG A 262 -9.67 1.53 -5.29
C ARG A 262 -9.74 1.64 -6.81
N VAL A 263 -9.43 2.81 -7.38
CA VAL A 263 -9.42 3.02 -8.84
C VAL A 263 -8.19 2.38 -9.46
N LEU A 264 -7.00 2.57 -8.87
CA LEU A 264 -5.76 2.00 -9.37
C LEU A 264 -5.75 0.47 -9.30
N GLN A 265 -6.42 -0.12 -8.31
CA GLN A 265 -6.67 -1.55 -8.23
C GLN A 265 -7.34 -2.09 -9.50
N ILE A 266 -8.36 -1.39 -10.02
CA ILE A 266 -9.02 -1.78 -11.27
C ILE A 266 -8.17 -1.43 -12.49
N ALA A 267 -7.52 -0.26 -12.48
CA ALA A 267 -6.64 0.16 -13.57
C ALA A 267 -5.49 -0.84 -13.80
N GLN A 268 -4.98 -1.48 -12.75
CA GLN A 268 -3.97 -2.54 -12.84
C GLN A 268 -4.45 -3.72 -13.68
N HIS A 269 -5.66 -4.23 -13.43
CA HIS A 269 -6.22 -5.35 -14.20
C HIS A 269 -6.51 -4.94 -15.65
N LEU A 270 -6.99 -3.71 -15.87
CA LEU A 270 -7.22 -3.19 -17.21
C LEU A 270 -5.91 -3.03 -17.99
N ARG A 271 -4.85 -2.54 -17.35
CA ARG A 271 -3.51 -2.44 -17.94
C ARG A 271 -2.96 -3.79 -18.35
N ALA A 272 -3.10 -4.81 -17.49
CA ALA A 272 -2.68 -6.17 -17.82
C ALA A 272 -3.48 -6.74 -19.00
N ALA A 273 -4.78 -6.48 -19.05
CA ALA A 273 -5.66 -6.93 -20.14
C ALA A 273 -5.38 -6.22 -21.48
N SER A 274 -4.75 -5.04 -21.47
CA SER A 274 -4.43 -4.27 -22.69
C SER A 274 -2.96 -4.39 -23.11
N LEU A 275 -2.18 -5.31 -22.55
CA LEU A 275 -0.78 -5.52 -22.95
C LEU A 275 -0.65 -5.99 -24.40
N THR A 276 0.36 -5.48 -25.09
CA THR A 276 0.73 -5.86 -26.45
C THR A 276 2.19 -6.29 -26.51
N MET A 277 2.57 -7.06 -27.54
CA MET A 277 3.98 -7.45 -27.73
C MET A 277 4.88 -6.24 -28.00
N ASP A 278 4.38 -5.20 -28.66
CA ASP A 278 5.12 -3.96 -28.91
C ASP A 278 5.51 -3.29 -27.58
N THR A 279 4.57 -3.24 -26.62
CA THR A 279 4.87 -2.74 -25.27
C THR A 279 5.86 -3.65 -24.55
N VAL A 280 5.65 -4.98 -24.58
CA VAL A 280 6.47 -5.93 -23.82
C VAL A 280 7.92 -6.01 -24.33
N LEU A 281 8.13 -6.00 -25.64
CA LEU A 281 9.46 -6.16 -26.23
C LEU A 281 10.10 -4.83 -26.62
N GLY A 282 9.30 -3.86 -27.08
CA GLY A 282 9.79 -2.56 -27.52
C GLY A 282 9.99 -1.58 -26.36
N GLU A 283 8.96 -1.38 -25.53
CA GLU A 283 9.02 -0.39 -24.45
C GLU A 283 9.66 -0.95 -23.17
N MET A 284 9.24 -2.15 -22.76
CA MET A 284 9.68 -2.77 -21.49
C MET A 284 10.97 -3.59 -21.63
N GLU A 285 11.48 -3.77 -22.85
CA GLU A 285 12.69 -4.54 -23.17
C GLU A 285 12.78 -5.89 -22.43
N LEU A 286 11.71 -6.71 -22.47
CA LEU A 286 11.68 -8.00 -21.78
C LEU A 286 12.92 -8.86 -22.09
N VAL A 287 13.41 -8.80 -23.33
CA VAL A 287 14.76 -9.26 -23.68
C VAL A 287 15.70 -8.07 -23.56
N HIS A 288 16.30 -7.93 -22.38
CA HIS A 288 17.14 -6.79 -22.02
C HIS A 288 18.53 -6.86 -22.67
N ALA A 289 19.19 -5.71 -22.74
CA ALA A 289 20.59 -5.63 -23.15
C ALA A 289 21.48 -6.48 -22.23
N GLY A 290 22.31 -7.34 -22.81
CA GLY A 290 23.21 -8.21 -22.07
C GLY A 290 24.21 -8.93 -22.96
N PRO A 291 25.15 -9.71 -22.39
CA PRO A 291 26.27 -10.31 -23.13
C PRO A 291 25.86 -11.24 -24.28
N VAL A 292 24.62 -11.72 -24.28
CA VAL A 292 24.08 -12.68 -25.25
C VAL A 292 22.91 -12.12 -26.08
N LYS A 293 22.70 -10.80 -26.06
CA LYS A 293 21.56 -10.13 -26.73
C LYS A 293 21.48 -10.47 -28.22
N ASP A 294 22.61 -10.44 -28.91
CA ASP A 294 22.68 -10.79 -30.34
C ASP A 294 22.17 -12.20 -30.64
N PHE A 295 22.44 -13.15 -29.74
CA PHE A 295 21.92 -14.51 -29.89
C PHE A 295 20.42 -14.56 -29.62
N GLN A 296 19.95 -13.90 -28.55
CA GLN A 296 18.53 -13.84 -28.22
C GLN A 296 17.70 -13.19 -29.35
N ASP A 297 18.20 -12.11 -29.95
CA ASP A 297 17.54 -11.43 -31.08
C ASP A 297 17.48 -12.30 -32.34
N ARG A 298 18.52 -13.10 -32.60
CA ARG A 298 18.48 -14.09 -33.68
C ARG A 298 17.44 -15.18 -33.40
N VAL A 299 17.36 -15.66 -32.16
CA VAL A 299 16.35 -16.67 -31.77
C VAL A 299 14.94 -16.13 -32.02
N LEU A 300 14.62 -14.91 -31.58
CA LEU A 300 13.29 -14.32 -31.81
C LEU A 300 12.98 -14.18 -33.30
N ARG A 301 13.95 -13.68 -34.08
CA ARG A 301 13.82 -13.51 -35.53
C ARG A 301 13.61 -14.83 -36.27
N ASP A 302 14.40 -15.85 -35.96
CA ASP A 302 14.32 -17.17 -36.61
C ASP A 302 13.02 -17.90 -36.25
N MET A 303 12.54 -17.72 -35.01
CA MET A 303 11.26 -18.24 -34.54
C MET A 303 10.05 -17.44 -35.06
N ARG A 304 10.27 -16.29 -35.72
CA ARG A 304 9.24 -15.35 -36.18
C ARG A 304 8.31 -14.89 -35.05
N ILE A 305 8.86 -14.76 -33.86
CA ILE A 305 8.20 -14.13 -32.72
C ILE A 305 8.46 -12.63 -32.89
N PRO A 306 7.42 -11.77 -32.81
CA PRO A 306 7.61 -10.32 -32.85
C PRO A 306 8.61 -9.88 -31.79
#